data_AF-A0A931S0Q5-F1
#
_entry.id   AF-A0A931S0Q5-F1
#
_cell.length_a   1.000
_cell.length_b   1.000
_cell.length_c   1.000
_cell.angle_alpha   90.00
_cell.angle_beta   90.00
_cell.angle_gamma   90.00
#
_symmetry.space_group_name_H-M   'P 1'
#
loop_
_entity.id
_entity.type
_entity.pdbx_description
1 polymer ?
#
loop_
_entity_poly.entity_id
_entity_poly.type
_entity_poly.pdbx_seq_one_letter_code
_entity_poly.pdbx_strand_id
1 'polypeptide(L)'
;MAFLKKTVPWLIVLATFYYLFKKYPLDQVIQAARHINFSLFISYSITYFVFMWIVDCWSLARLFSRFGSSTLVREVMPVRLATYLIMVLNYSAAQGVFAYFFKRAKQVSFSKSSSLILFITIIDLYWTITLAFIGSCLASPLVQGHQLSYLISIIWSAATAGLISLNFFWKLPAHWKLMQWLQKRELFHAFHQANIKDYLFTMITRLPMHLAVNTIFYFVAFSFGAHLPFVKVIMYLPIIILIGALPITPGGLGTTQLAAVEFFQNDIQGKIIDQGLVTPAELLLAMSLAFVFFNYFLKALSGSFFLKKATNYAKS
;
A
#
# COMPACT_ATOMS: atom_id res chain seq x y z
N MET A 1 -19.73 -21.32 -3.38
CA MET A 1 -19.02 -20.24 -4.12
C MET A 1 -18.30 -19.22 -3.24
N ALA A 2 -18.86 -18.73 -2.12
CA ALA A 2 -18.20 -17.73 -1.27
C ALA A 2 -16.92 -18.23 -0.55
N PHE A 3 -16.88 -19.52 -0.18
CA PHE A 3 -15.71 -20.14 0.45
C PHE A 3 -14.51 -20.24 -0.51
N LEU A 4 -14.73 -20.74 -1.74
CA LEU A 4 -13.71 -20.80 -2.80
C LEU A 4 -13.04 -19.44 -3.07
N LYS A 5 -13.82 -18.35 -3.16
CA LYS A 5 -13.26 -16.99 -3.34
C LYS A 5 -12.39 -16.52 -2.18
N LYS A 6 -12.60 -17.04 -0.96
CA LYS A 6 -11.79 -16.71 0.22
C LYS A 6 -10.55 -17.61 0.33
N THR A 7 -10.65 -18.87 -0.05
CA THR A 7 -9.57 -19.86 0.12
C THR A 7 -8.53 -19.81 -1.00
N VAL A 8 -8.95 -19.52 -2.24
CA VAL A 8 -8.04 -19.48 -3.41
C VAL A 8 -6.85 -18.53 -3.22
N PRO A 9 -7.02 -17.26 -2.78
CA PRO A 9 -5.88 -16.36 -2.59
C PRO A 9 -4.85 -16.89 -1.57
N TRP A 10 -5.30 -17.59 -0.52
CA TRP A 10 -4.40 -18.21 0.46
C TRP A 10 -3.69 -19.45 -0.09
N LEU A 11 -4.35 -20.24 -0.94
CA LEU A 11 -3.70 -21.33 -1.66
C LEU A 11 -2.61 -20.80 -2.61
N ILE A 12 -2.85 -19.66 -3.27
CA ILE A 12 -1.83 -19.01 -4.11
C ILE A 12 -0.65 -18.53 -3.26
N VAL A 13 -0.88 -17.97 -2.07
CA VAL A 13 0.19 -17.62 -1.12
C VAL A 13 1.02 -18.85 -0.76
N LEU A 14 0.38 -19.94 -0.37
CA LEU A 14 1.07 -21.19 -0.02
C LEU A 14 1.86 -21.75 -1.21
N ALA A 15 1.28 -21.75 -2.42
CA ALA A 15 1.95 -22.20 -3.63
C ALA A 15 3.16 -21.30 -3.99
N THR A 16 3.02 -19.99 -3.84
CA THR A 16 4.09 -19.02 -4.11
C THR A 16 5.24 -19.17 -3.11
N PHE A 17 4.95 -19.34 -1.83
CA PHE A 17 5.97 -19.60 -0.82
C PHE A 17 6.60 -20.99 -0.96
N TYR A 18 5.81 -22.01 -1.30
CA TYR A 18 6.35 -23.33 -1.62
C TYR A 18 7.32 -23.26 -2.80
N TYR A 19 6.96 -22.53 -3.86
CA TYR A 19 7.85 -22.30 -5.00
C TYR A 19 9.10 -21.51 -4.59
N LEU A 20 8.96 -20.41 -3.83
CA LEU A 20 10.08 -19.62 -3.34
C LEU A 20 11.03 -20.45 -2.48
N PHE A 21 10.53 -21.22 -1.53
CA PHE A 21 11.36 -22.02 -0.63
C PHE A 21 11.92 -23.29 -1.26
N LYS A 22 11.31 -23.78 -2.35
CA LYS A 22 11.92 -24.80 -3.20
C LYS A 22 13.11 -24.26 -3.99
N LYS A 23 13.04 -22.99 -4.43
CA LYS A 23 14.11 -22.31 -5.17
C LYS A 23 15.20 -21.75 -4.25
N TYR A 24 14.81 -21.27 -3.07
CA TYR A 24 15.66 -20.61 -2.07
C TYR A 24 15.42 -21.28 -0.71
N PRO A 25 16.23 -22.28 -0.32
CA PRO A 25 16.05 -23.04 0.91
C PRO A 25 15.86 -22.15 2.15
N LEU A 26 14.90 -22.51 3.00
CA LEU A 26 14.51 -21.70 4.16
C LEU A 26 15.67 -21.47 5.14
N ASP A 27 16.54 -22.47 5.30
CA ASP A 27 17.74 -22.39 6.12
C ASP A 27 18.72 -21.31 5.63
N GLN A 28 18.86 -21.15 4.31
CA GLN A 28 19.70 -20.11 3.70
C GLN A 28 19.07 -18.72 3.87
N VAL A 29 17.75 -18.61 3.71
CA VAL A 29 17.01 -17.36 3.98
C VAL A 29 17.13 -16.95 5.45
N ILE A 30 17.07 -17.91 6.37
CA ILE A 30 17.28 -17.67 7.81
C ILE A 30 18.72 -17.24 8.08
N GLN A 31 19.71 -17.85 7.42
CA GLN A 31 21.11 -17.43 7.53
C GLN A 31 21.30 -16.00 7.02
N ALA A 32 20.72 -15.65 5.86
CA ALA A 32 20.71 -14.28 5.36
C ALA A 32 20.05 -13.30 6.34
N ALA A 33 18.96 -13.70 7.00
CA ALA A 33 18.30 -12.90 8.02
C ALA A 33 19.18 -12.59 9.23
N ARG A 34 20.17 -13.44 9.55
CA ARG A 34 21.10 -13.22 10.68
C ARG A 34 22.09 -12.07 10.45
N HIS A 35 22.28 -11.64 9.21
CA HIS A 35 23.15 -10.51 8.87
C HIS A 35 22.49 -9.14 9.13
N ILE A 36 21.26 -9.12 9.65
CA ILE A 36 20.55 -7.90 9.95
C ILE A 36 21.22 -7.12 11.10
N ASN A 37 21.51 -5.86 10.84
CA ASN A 37 21.80 -4.87 11.87
C ASN A 37 20.47 -4.41 12.49
N PHE A 38 20.11 -5.01 13.61
CA PHE A 38 18.87 -4.71 14.32
C PHE A 38 18.71 -3.23 14.68
N SER A 39 19.79 -2.54 15.06
CA SER A 39 19.73 -1.13 15.43
C SER A 39 19.26 -0.27 14.26
N LEU A 40 19.90 -0.42 13.09
CA LEU A 40 19.52 0.31 11.88
C LEU A 40 18.13 -0.10 11.39
N PHE A 41 17.84 -1.40 11.36
CA PHE A 41 16.58 -1.93 10.88
C PHE A 41 15.39 -1.47 11.73
N ILE A 42 15.48 -1.59 13.05
CA ILE A 42 14.40 -1.20 13.98
C ILE A 42 14.22 0.31 13.95
N SER A 43 15.31 1.09 14.00
CA SER A 43 15.24 2.55 13.97
C SER A 43 14.56 3.05 12.69
N TYR A 44 14.96 2.52 11.53
CA TYR A 44 14.31 2.85 10.26
C TYR A 44 12.85 2.42 10.25
N SER A 45 12.54 1.19 10.65
CA SER A 45 11.18 0.65 10.60
C SER A 45 10.20 1.40 11.50
N ILE A 46 10.63 1.79 12.71
CA ILE A 46 9.82 2.61 13.62
C ILE A 46 9.64 4.01 13.02
N THR A 47 10.70 4.64 12.52
CA THR A 47 10.63 5.97 11.90
C THR A 47 9.69 5.98 10.70
N TYR A 48 9.82 4.99 9.80
CA TYR A 48 8.93 4.78 8.66
C TYR A 48 7.48 4.61 9.12
N PHE A 49 7.23 3.72 10.08
CA PHE A 49 5.88 3.44 10.58
C PHE A 49 5.22 4.69 11.17
N VAL A 50 5.93 5.42 12.02
CA VAL A 50 5.44 6.66 12.66
C VAL A 50 5.20 7.75 11.61
N PHE A 51 6.13 7.93 10.67
CA PHE A 51 5.97 8.89 9.58
C PHE A 51 4.72 8.59 8.74
N MET A 52 4.58 7.34 8.27
CA MET A 52 3.43 6.90 7.48
C MET A 52 2.13 7.12 8.25
N TRP A 53 2.09 6.75 9.53
CA TRP A 53 0.92 6.92 10.38
C TRP A 53 0.51 8.39 10.56
N ILE A 54 1.47 9.29 10.84
CA ILE A 54 1.21 10.72 11.04
C ILE A 54 0.68 11.36 9.76
N VAL A 55 1.35 11.12 8.63
CA VAL A 55 0.95 11.70 7.34
C VAL A 55 -0.43 11.18 6.92
N ASP A 56 -0.68 9.87 7.09
CA ASP A 56 -1.97 9.26 6.79
C ASP A 56 -3.09 9.87 7.64
N CYS A 57 -2.89 9.98 8.96
CA CYS A 57 -3.88 10.57 9.86
C CYS A 57 -4.13 12.06 9.58
N TRP A 58 -3.07 12.82 9.27
CA TRP A 58 -3.18 14.23 8.92
C TRP A 58 -3.97 14.43 7.63
N SER A 59 -3.62 13.69 6.57
CA SER A 59 -4.33 13.73 5.29
C SER A 59 -5.80 13.33 5.46
N LEU A 60 -6.06 12.23 6.18
CA LEU A 60 -7.43 11.78 6.48
C LEU A 60 -8.21 12.85 7.23
N ALA A 61 -7.70 13.41 8.32
CA ALA A 61 -8.42 14.43 9.09
C ALA A 61 -8.82 15.66 8.25
N ARG A 62 -7.94 16.11 7.35
CA ARG A 62 -8.23 17.22 6.43
C ARG A 62 -9.30 16.87 5.42
N LEU A 63 -9.22 15.68 4.82
CA LEU A 63 -10.19 15.22 3.82
C LEU A 63 -11.57 14.95 4.45
N PHE A 64 -11.62 14.35 5.64
CA PHE A 64 -12.86 14.16 6.39
C PHE A 64 -13.49 15.50 6.78
N SER A 65 -12.68 16.49 7.17
CA SER A 65 -13.17 17.85 7.44
C SER A 65 -13.70 18.55 6.19
N ARG A 66 -13.13 18.27 5.01
CA ARG A 66 -13.55 18.87 3.73
C ARG A 66 -14.87 18.30 3.20
N PHE A 67 -15.08 16.99 3.32
CA PHE A 67 -16.20 16.27 2.70
C PHE A 67 -17.29 15.82 3.68
N GLY A 68 -17.07 16.00 4.98
CA GLY A 68 -17.95 15.50 6.03
C GLY A 68 -17.98 16.43 7.23
N SER A 69 -17.59 15.90 8.40
CA SER A 69 -17.62 16.61 9.68
C SER A 69 -16.24 17.17 10.05
N SER A 70 -16.22 18.29 10.78
CA SER A 70 -14.99 18.81 11.40
C SER A 70 -14.29 17.71 12.21
N THR A 71 -13.11 17.32 11.73
CA THR A 71 -12.35 16.15 12.21
C THR A 71 -10.92 16.57 12.50
N LEU A 72 -10.51 16.39 13.75
CA LEU A 72 -9.17 16.72 14.21
C LEU A 72 -8.23 15.51 14.08
N VAL A 73 -6.95 15.75 13.82
CA VAL A 73 -5.93 14.68 13.69
C VAL A 73 -5.90 13.78 14.93
N ARG A 74 -6.02 14.38 16.14
CA ARG A 74 -6.07 13.66 17.42
C ARG A 74 -7.24 12.68 17.56
N GLU A 75 -8.33 12.90 16.81
CA GLU A 75 -9.50 12.01 16.78
C GLU A 75 -9.23 10.83 15.86
N VAL A 76 -8.54 11.05 14.74
CA VAL A 76 -8.24 10.03 13.73
C VAL A 76 -7.15 9.06 14.20
N MET A 77 -6.11 9.60 14.84
CA MET A 77 -4.91 8.84 15.23
C MET A 77 -5.17 7.53 16.00
N PRO A 78 -5.88 7.52 17.14
CA PRO A 78 -6.09 6.29 17.92
C PRO A 78 -6.94 5.26 17.15
N VAL A 79 -7.85 5.74 16.31
CA VAL A 79 -8.75 4.93 15.50
C VAL A 79 -7.97 4.25 14.40
N ARG A 80 -7.11 5.01 13.72
CA ARG A 80 -6.30 4.48 12.63
C ARG A 80 -5.37 3.38 13.13
N LEU A 81 -4.72 3.60 14.28
CA LEU A 81 -3.93 2.55 14.94
C LEU A 81 -4.79 1.33 15.29
N ALA A 82 -5.96 1.51 15.91
CA ALA A 82 -6.85 0.38 16.21
C ALA A 82 -7.26 -0.40 14.94
N THR A 83 -7.51 0.29 13.82
CA THR A 83 -7.82 -0.38 12.56
C THR A 83 -6.63 -1.14 11.96
N TYR A 84 -5.39 -0.85 12.34
CA TYR A 84 -4.23 -1.61 11.89
C TYR A 84 -4.25 -3.07 12.36
N LEU A 85 -4.85 -3.38 13.51
CA LEU A 85 -5.06 -4.75 13.96
C LEU A 85 -5.87 -5.56 12.93
N ILE A 86 -6.92 -4.94 12.38
CA ILE A 86 -7.77 -5.54 11.36
C ILE A 86 -7.06 -5.54 10.01
N MET A 87 -6.25 -4.52 9.73
CA MET A 87 -5.55 -4.35 8.46
C MET A 87 -4.53 -5.45 8.19
N VAL A 88 -3.91 -6.01 9.24
CA VAL A 88 -3.02 -7.18 9.15
C VAL A 88 -3.78 -8.40 8.61
N LEU A 89 -5.06 -8.55 8.94
CA LEU A 89 -5.90 -9.66 8.46
C LEU A 89 -6.52 -9.35 7.09
N ASN A 90 -7.05 -8.13 6.94
CA ASN A 90 -7.71 -7.70 5.72
C ASN A 90 -7.78 -6.18 5.62
N TYR A 91 -7.13 -5.62 4.60
CA TYR A 91 -7.10 -4.19 4.35
C TYR A 91 -8.50 -3.60 4.11
N SER A 92 -9.32 -4.23 3.27
CA SER A 92 -10.67 -3.74 2.95
C SER A 92 -11.59 -3.75 4.16
N ALA A 93 -11.50 -4.77 5.03
CA ALA A 93 -12.26 -4.83 6.26
C ALA A 93 -11.83 -3.72 7.24
N ALA A 94 -10.53 -3.43 7.34
CA ALA A 94 -10.02 -2.33 8.17
C ALA A 94 -10.56 -0.97 7.71
N GLN A 95 -10.62 -0.73 6.39
CA GLN A 95 -11.25 0.47 5.85
C GLN A 95 -12.75 0.54 6.19
N GLY A 96 -13.46 -0.58 6.12
CA GLY A 96 -14.87 -0.65 6.53
C GLY A 96 -15.07 -0.34 8.01
N VAL A 97 -14.21 -0.87 8.91
CA VAL A 97 -14.26 -0.55 10.34
C VAL A 97 -13.93 0.92 10.59
N PHE A 98 -12.97 1.48 9.84
CA PHE A 98 -12.67 2.90 9.89
C PHE A 98 -13.89 3.76 9.48
N ALA A 99 -14.60 3.40 8.40
CA ALA A 99 -15.84 4.09 8.01
C ALA A 99 -16.95 3.94 9.06
N TYR A 100 -17.10 2.75 9.66
CA TYR A 100 -18.08 2.50 10.71
C TYR A 100 -17.83 3.35 11.95
N PHE A 101 -16.56 3.55 12.31
CA PHE A 101 -16.19 4.42 13.41
C PHE A 101 -16.69 5.86 13.21
N PHE A 102 -16.51 6.44 12.02
CA PHE A 102 -17.01 7.78 11.71
C PHE A 102 -18.53 7.86 11.76
N LYS A 103 -19.22 6.78 11.36
CA LYS A 103 -20.67 6.70 11.53
C LYS A 103 -21.09 6.81 12.99
N ARG A 104 -20.39 6.11 13.89
CA ARG A 104 -20.71 6.13 15.31
C ARG A 104 -20.37 7.46 15.98
N ALA A 105 -19.15 7.96 15.77
CA ALA A 105 -18.65 9.10 16.53
C ALA A 105 -19.08 10.48 15.99
N LYS A 106 -19.45 10.57 14.70
CA LYS A 106 -19.78 11.85 14.04
C LYS A 106 -21.16 11.84 13.36
N GLN A 107 -21.93 10.77 13.52
CA GLN A 107 -23.25 10.56 12.89
C GLN A 107 -23.26 10.71 11.35
N VAL A 108 -22.09 10.60 10.71
CA VAL A 108 -21.97 10.61 9.24
C VAL A 108 -22.47 9.26 8.70
N SER A 109 -23.21 9.23 7.59
CA SER A 109 -23.66 7.94 7.04
C SER A 109 -22.47 7.06 6.64
N PHE A 110 -22.58 5.74 6.85
CA PHE A 110 -21.53 4.79 6.49
C PHE A 110 -21.11 4.92 5.02
N SER A 111 -22.09 5.17 4.15
CA SER A 111 -21.89 5.37 2.72
C SER A 111 -21.04 6.60 2.42
N LYS A 112 -21.28 7.73 3.11
CA LYS A 112 -20.47 8.95 2.96
C LYS A 112 -19.04 8.75 3.41
N SER A 113 -18.82 8.10 4.57
CA SER A 113 -17.47 7.79 5.04
C SER A 113 -16.75 6.81 4.11
N SER A 114 -17.48 5.79 3.60
CA SER A 114 -16.94 4.85 2.62
C SER A 114 -16.62 5.52 1.28
N SER A 115 -17.41 6.52 0.88
CA SER A 115 -17.15 7.33 -0.31
C SER A 115 -15.80 8.01 -0.25
N LEU A 116 -15.46 8.60 0.89
CA LEU A 116 -14.19 9.28 1.09
C LEU A 116 -13.01 8.30 1.07
N ILE A 117 -13.16 7.13 1.70
CA ILE A 117 -12.12 6.10 1.67
C ILE A 117 -11.92 5.58 0.23
N LEU A 118 -13.00 5.38 -0.51
CA LEU A 118 -12.92 4.99 -1.93
C LEU A 118 -12.20 6.06 -2.75
N PHE A 119 -12.53 7.33 -2.53
CA PHE A 119 -11.88 8.47 -3.18
C PHE A 119 -10.36 8.47 -2.92
N ILE A 120 -9.93 8.35 -1.67
CA ILE A 120 -8.51 8.27 -1.30
C ILE A 120 -7.84 7.04 -1.92
N THR A 121 -8.51 5.90 -1.90
CA THR A 121 -7.97 4.65 -2.47
C THR A 121 -7.74 4.77 -3.97
N ILE A 122 -8.64 5.43 -4.70
CA ILE A 122 -8.46 5.69 -6.14
C ILE A 122 -7.26 6.63 -6.37
N ILE A 123 -7.09 7.66 -5.55
CA ILE A 123 -5.92 8.56 -5.65
C ILE A 123 -4.62 7.83 -5.32
N ASP A 124 -4.61 6.96 -4.31
CA ASP A 124 -3.43 6.18 -3.96
C ASP A 124 -3.05 5.17 -5.05
N LEU A 125 -4.04 4.52 -5.65
CA LEU A 125 -3.82 3.64 -6.79
C LEU A 125 -3.27 4.44 -7.99
N TYR A 126 -3.83 5.62 -8.26
CA TYR A 126 -3.34 6.50 -9.33
C TYR A 126 -1.89 6.95 -9.09
N TRP A 127 -1.51 7.28 -7.85
CA TRP A 127 -0.12 7.58 -7.51
C TRP A 127 0.82 6.39 -7.74
N THR A 128 0.39 5.19 -7.34
CA THR A 128 1.16 3.96 -7.55
C THR A 128 1.40 3.72 -9.04
N ILE A 129 0.36 3.84 -9.86
CA ILE A 129 0.45 3.70 -11.32
C ILE A 129 1.34 4.79 -11.93
N THR A 130 1.21 6.03 -11.45
CA THR A 130 2.03 7.16 -11.94
C THR A 130 3.51 6.99 -11.63
N LEU A 131 3.84 6.54 -10.42
CA LEU A 131 5.23 6.25 -10.06
C LEU A 131 5.79 5.04 -10.83
N ALA A 132 4.97 4.02 -11.08
CA ALA A 132 5.36 2.89 -11.94
C ALA A 132 5.61 3.34 -13.38
N PHE A 133 4.78 4.24 -13.91
CA PHE A 133 4.99 4.83 -15.22
C PHE A 133 6.30 5.63 -15.28
N ILE A 134 6.52 6.56 -14.34
CA ILE A 134 7.76 7.33 -14.25
C ILE A 134 8.98 6.38 -14.15
N GLY A 135 8.91 5.37 -13.30
CA GLY A 135 9.96 4.35 -13.18
C GLY A 135 10.22 3.60 -14.49
N SER A 136 9.18 3.27 -15.24
CA SER A 136 9.26 2.58 -16.55
C SER A 136 9.73 3.46 -17.71
N CYS A 137 9.76 4.78 -17.53
CA CYS A 137 10.39 5.71 -18.47
C CYS A 137 11.89 5.84 -18.19
N LEU A 138 12.30 5.71 -16.93
CA LEU A 138 13.71 5.81 -16.52
C LEU A 138 14.47 4.49 -16.79
N ALA A 139 13.82 3.35 -16.57
CA ALA A 139 14.35 2.04 -16.91
C ALA A 139 13.40 1.33 -17.87
N SER A 140 13.94 0.46 -18.73
CA SER A 140 13.12 -0.52 -19.46
C SER A 140 12.97 -1.78 -18.60
N PRO A 141 11.95 -1.89 -17.72
CA PRO A 141 11.71 -3.11 -16.96
C PRO A 141 11.51 -4.27 -17.92
N LEU A 142 12.41 -5.25 -17.84
CA LEU A 142 12.33 -6.50 -18.57
C LEU A 142 11.91 -7.58 -17.58
N VAL A 143 10.82 -8.29 -17.89
CA VAL A 143 10.42 -9.49 -17.17
C VAL A 143 10.42 -10.63 -18.19
N GLN A 144 11.28 -11.63 -17.99
CA GLN A 144 11.44 -12.75 -18.93
C GLN A 144 11.67 -12.32 -20.40
N GLY A 145 12.39 -11.21 -20.60
CA GLY A 145 12.68 -10.66 -21.93
C GLY A 145 11.58 -9.78 -22.53
N HIS A 146 10.42 -9.64 -21.88
CA HIS A 146 9.35 -8.75 -22.32
C HIS A 146 9.45 -7.38 -21.66
N GLN A 147 9.45 -6.31 -22.47
CA GLN A 147 9.48 -4.93 -22.00
C GLN A 147 8.11 -4.51 -21.46
N LEU A 148 8.05 -4.14 -20.18
CA LEU A 148 6.78 -3.81 -19.53
C LEU A 148 6.36 -2.34 -19.71
N SER A 149 7.26 -1.47 -20.18
CA SER A 149 7.03 -0.02 -20.30
C SER A 149 5.79 0.33 -21.12
N TYR A 150 5.55 -0.37 -22.23
CA TYR A 150 4.38 -0.11 -23.08
C TYR A 150 3.06 -0.44 -22.37
N LEU A 151 3.00 -1.59 -21.70
CA LEU A 151 1.82 -2.00 -20.93
C LEU A 151 1.55 -1.02 -19.77
N ILE A 152 2.60 -0.64 -19.03
CA ILE A 152 2.49 0.35 -17.95
C ILE A 152 1.99 1.70 -18.50
N SER A 153 2.47 2.12 -19.67
CA SER A 153 2.03 3.36 -20.32
C SER A 153 0.54 3.31 -20.67
N ILE A 154 0.05 2.21 -21.23
CA ILE A 154 -1.39 2.03 -21.51
C ILE A 154 -2.20 2.10 -20.22
N ILE A 155 -1.78 1.39 -19.18
CA ILE A 155 -2.47 1.37 -17.87
C ILE A 155 -2.51 2.79 -17.28
N TRP A 156 -1.40 3.53 -17.35
CA TRP A 156 -1.32 4.90 -16.87
C TRP A 156 -2.21 5.85 -17.67
N SER A 157 -2.22 5.76 -19.01
CA SER A 157 -3.12 6.55 -19.85
C SER A 157 -4.58 6.25 -19.55
N ALA A 158 -4.95 4.97 -19.38
CA ALA A 158 -6.30 4.56 -19.01
C ALA A 158 -6.70 5.04 -17.61
N ALA A 159 -5.79 4.97 -16.63
CA ALA A 159 -6.02 5.46 -15.28
C ALA A 159 -6.20 7.00 -15.26
N THR A 160 -5.40 7.72 -16.03
CA THR A 160 -5.47 9.18 -16.17
C THR A 160 -6.79 9.59 -16.84
N ALA A 161 -7.14 8.95 -17.95
CA ALA A 161 -8.42 9.16 -18.62
C ALA A 161 -9.59 8.83 -17.67
N GLY A 162 -9.53 7.72 -16.95
CA GLY A 162 -10.53 7.32 -15.96
C GLY A 162 -10.71 8.34 -14.84
N LEU A 163 -9.62 8.89 -14.29
CA LEU A 163 -9.67 9.93 -13.25
C LEU A 163 -10.30 11.24 -13.78
N ILE A 164 -9.92 11.65 -15.00
CA ILE A 164 -10.47 12.82 -15.67
C ILE A 164 -11.98 12.61 -15.90
N SER A 165 -12.35 11.49 -16.52
CA SER A 165 -13.75 11.12 -16.77
C SER A 165 -14.55 11.07 -15.48
N LEU A 166 -13.99 10.55 -14.38
CA LEU A 166 -14.67 10.49 -13.09
C LEU A 166 -15.01 11.89 -12.56
N ASN A 167 -14.08 12.86 -12.66
CA ASN A 167 -14.34 14.25 -12.25
C ASN A 167 -15.44 14.94 -13.09
N PHE A 168 -15.64 14.53 -14.35
CA PHE A 168 -16.70 15.05 -15.21
C PHE A 168 -18.02 14.29 -15.08
N PHE A 169 -17.98 12.97 -14.90
CA PHE A 169 -19.15 12.08 -14.85
C PHE A 169 -20.21 12.55 -13.84
N TRP A 170 -19.77 13.06 -12.70
CA TRP A 170 -20.66 13.52 -11.63
C TRP A 170 -21.29 14.90 -11.89
N LYS A 171 -20.82 15.64 -12.89
CA LYS A 171 -21.31 16.98 -13.27
C LYS A 171 -22.22 16.95 -14.49
N LEU A 172 -22.24 15.84 -15.23
CA LEU A 172 -23.04 15.68 -16.44
C LEU A 172 -24.48 15.29 -16.12
N PRO A 173 -25.48 15.81 -16.87
CA PRO A 173 -26.87 15.42 -16.68
C PRO A 173 -27.06 13.93 -16.98
N ALA A 174 -27.85 13.27 -16.14
CA ALA A 174 -28.01 11.82 -16.15
C ALA A 174 -28.97 11.33 -17.26
N HIS A 175 -28.42 11.00 -18.42
CA HIS A 175 -29.20 10.56 -19.58
C HIS A 175 -29.75 9.13 -19.46
N TRP A 176 -29.05 8.22 -18.77
CA TRP A 176 -29.43 6.79 -18.71
C TRP A 176 -29.74 6.33 -17.28
N LYS A 177 -30.62 5.33 -17.13
CA LYS A 177 -31.10 4.83 -15.82
C LYS A 177 -29.97 4.42 -14.88
N LEU A 178 -28.91 3.78 -15.39
CA LEU A 178 -27.75 3.38 -14.58
C LEU A 178 -26.99 4.60 -14.03
N MET A 179 -26.82 5.65 -14.84
CA MET A 179 -26.15 6.88 -14.43
C MET A 179 -26.95 7.62 -13.36
N GLN A 180 -28.27 7.72 -13.55
CA GLN A 180 -29.17 8.27 -12.52
C GLN A 180 -29.12 7.45 -11.23
N TRP A 181 -29.05 6.13 -11.33
CA TRP A 181 -28.95 5.24 -10.19
C TRP A 181 -27.63 5.43 -9.44
N LEU A 182 -26.50 5.52 -10.14
CA LEU A 182 -25.16 5.75 -9.56
C LEU A 182 -25.09 7.14 -8.89
N GLN A 183 -25.54 8.19 -9.58
CA GLN A 183 -25.50 9.57 -9.08
C GLN A 183 -26.37 9.79 -7.82
N LYS A 184 -27.37 8.94 -7.59
CA LYS A 184 -28.20 9.01 -6.36
C LYS A 184 -27.58 8.29 -5.15
N ARG A 185 -26.49 7.52 -5.32
CA ARG A 185 -25.89 6.76 -4.21
C ARG A 185 -24.98 7.65 -3.36
N GLU A 186 -25.21 7.64 -2.05
CA GLU A 186 -24.33 8.28 -1.08
C GLU A 186 -22.89 7.73 -1.07
N LEU A 187 -22.68 6.52 -1.60
CA LEU A 187 -21.34 5.93 -1.75
C LEU A 187 -20.43 6.73 -2.68
N PHE A 188 -20.98 7.61 -3.51
CA PHE A 188 -20.22 8.51 -4.39
C PHE A 188 -20.25 9.98 -3.95
N HIS A 189 -20.73 10.26 -2.74
CA HIS A 189 -20.84 11.61 -2.19
C HIS A 189 -19.56 12.44 -2.28
N ALA A 190 -18.40 11.86 -1.93
CA ALA A 190 -17.12 12.56 -2.03
C ALA A 190 -16.80 12.94 -3.48
N PHE A 191 -17.11 12.07 -4.44
CA PHE A 191 -16.86 12.33 -5.86
C PHE A 191 -17.82 13.37 -6.45
N HIS A 192 -19.08 13.40 -6.00
CA HIS A 192 -20.04 14.45 -6.38
C HIS A 192 -19.58 15.84 -5.95
N GLN A 193 -19.02 15.95 -4.74
CA GLN A 193 -18.61 17.24 -4.16
C GLN A 193 -17.20 17.65 -4.54
N ALA A 194 -16.35 16.70 -4.94
CA ALA A 194 -14.95 16.96 -5.25
C ALA A 194 -14.82 17.86 -6.48
N ASN A 195 -14.11 18.97 -6.31
CA ASN A 195 -13.62 19.78 -7.42
C ASN A 195 -12.15 19.45 -7.70
N ILE A 196 -11.59 20.02 -8.78
CA ILE A 196 -10.20 19.74 -9.17
C ILE A 196 -9.18 20.10 -8.09
N LYS A 197 -9.45 21.12 -7.26
CA LYS A 197 -8.59 21.48 -6.13
C LYS A 197 -8.60 20.39 -5.07
N ASP A 198 -9.72 19.72 -4.85
CA ASP A 198 -9.80 18.59 -3.91
C ASP A 198 -8.99 17.38 -4.42
N TYR A 199 -9.02 17.08 -5.73
CA TYR A 199 -8.16 16.04 -6.33
C TYR A 199 -6.68 16.39 -6.16
N LEU A 200 -6.27 17.61 -6.53
CA LEU A 200 -4.88 18.07 -6.42
C LEU A 200 -4.41 18.11 -4.97
N PHE A 201 -5.23 18.65 -4.06
CA PHE A 201 -4.95 18.68 -2.63
C PHE A 201 -4.75 17.26 -2.09
N THR A 202 -5.63 16.33 -2.45
CA THR A 202 -5.49 14.92 -2.07
C THR A 202 -4.20 14.35 -2.62
N MET A 203 -3.90 14.53 -3.91
CA MET A 203 -2.65 14.03 -4.50
C MET A 203 -1.41 14.58 -3.77
N ILE A 204 -1.35 15.89 -3.53
CA ILE A 204 -0.21 16.53 -2.85
C ILE A 204 -0.07 16.03 -1.41
N THR A 205 -1.17 15.92 -0.65
CA THR A 205 -1.12 15.46 0.74
C THR A 205 -0.78 13.97 0.86
N ARG A 206 -1.06 13.16 -0.16
CA ARG A 206 -0.73 11.73 -0.19
C ARG A 206 0.71 11.47 -0.69
N LEU A 207 1.27 12.36 -1.51
CA LEU A 207 2.60 12.19 -2.13
C LEU A 207 3.71 11.78 -1.14
N PRO A 208 3.85 12.37 0.07
CA PRO A 208 4.94 12.01 0.97
C PRO A 208 4.94 10.53 1.38
N MET A 209 3.76 9.92 1.55
CA MET A 209 3.65 8.48 1.85
C MET A 209 4.07 7.63 0.65
N HIS A 210 3.71 8.06 -0.56
CA HIS A 210 4.10 7.36 -1.79
C HIS A 210 5.62 7.46 -2.01
N LEU A 211 6.26 8.58 -1.69
CA LEU A 211 7.72 8.69 -1.72
C LEU A 211 8.38 7.80 -0.66
N ALA A 212 7.84 7.77 0.56
CA ALA A 212 8.40 6.94 1.63
C ALA A 212 8.29 5.44 1.33
N VAL A 213 7.14 4.95 0.86
CA VAL A 213 6.99 3.53 0.52
C VAL A 213 7.87 3.11 -0.66
N ASN A 214 8.13 4.01 -1.61
CA ASN A 214 8.97 3.76 -2.79
C ASN A 214 10.48 3.92 -2.55
N THR A 215 10.91 4.10 -1.30
CA THR A 215 12.34 4.12 -0.94
C THR A 215 12.70 3.03 0.06
N ILE A 216 11.77 2.14 0.38
CA ILE A 216 11.90 1.20 1.49
C ILE A 216 13.03 0.20 1.30
N PHE A 217 13.15 -0.37 0.09
CA PHE A 217 14.20 -1.33 -0.23
C PHE A 217 15.60 -0.70 -0.19
N TYR A 218 15.71 0.58 -0.52
CA TYR A 218 16.98 1.31 -0.43
C TYR A 218 17.49 1.34 1.02
N PHE A 219 16.64 1.78 1.95
CA PHE A 219 17.01 1.89 3.36
C PHE A 219 17.15 0.54 4.06
N VAL A 220 16.26 -0.42 3.75
CA VAL A 220 16.32 -1.76 4.33
C VAL A 220 17.60 -2.49 3.89
N ALA A 221 18.07 -2.34 2.64
CA ALA A 221 19.31 -2.96 2.19
C ALA A 221 20.53 -2.59 3.06
N PHE A 222 20.64 -1.31 3.47
CA PHE A 222 21.73 -0.87 4.36
C PHE A 222 21.73 -1.59 5.71
N SER A 223 20.54 -1.94 6.24
CA SER A 223 20.46 -2.70 7.49
C SER A 223 21.00 -4.13 7.36
N PHE A 224 21.16 -4.65 6.14
CA PHE A 224 21.75 -5.95 5.86
C PHE A 224 23.21 -5.86 5.41
N GLY A 225 23.84 -4.68 5.48
CA GLY A 225 25.19 -4.46 4.95
C GLY A 225 25.26 -4.56 3.42
N ALA A 226 24.12 -4.39 2.75
CA ALA A 226 23.99 -4.39 1.30
C ALA A 226 23.56 -3.00 0.81
N HIS A 227 23.66 -2.81 -0.51
CA HIS A 227 23.31 -1.58 -1.18
C HIS A 227 22.53 -1.90 -2.45
N LEU A 228 21.43 -1.16 -2.64
CA LEU A 228 20.69 -1.11 -3.89
C LEU A 228 20.87 0.28 -4.49
N PRO A 229 21.19 0.43 -5.78
CA PRO A 229 21.22 1.74 -6.41
C PRO A 229 19.87 2.45 -6.26
N PHE A 230 19.87 3.65 -5.68
CA PHE A 230 18.64 4.41 -5.39
C PHE A 230 17.73 4.56 -6.61
N VAL A 231 18.35 4.83 -7.76
CA VAL A 231 17.68 4.96 -9.06
C VAL A 231 16.93 3.67 -9.43
N LYS A 232 17.53 2.49 -9.23
CA LYS A 232 16.88 1.19 -9.47
C LYS A 232 15.70 0.95 -8.53
N VAL A 233 15.83 1.36 -7.26
CA VAL A 233 14.73 1.26 -6.29
C VAL A 233 13.53 2.09 -6.74
N ILE A 234 13.74 3.35 -7.12
CA ILE A 234 12.66 4.22 -7.64
C ILE A 234 12.04 3.65 -8.92
N MET A 235 12.84 3.01 -9.78
CA MET A 235 12.35 2.41 -11.02
C MET A 235 11.46 1.19 -10.79
N TYR A 236 11.89 0.24 -9.97
CA TYR A 236 11.24 -1.06 -9.87
C TYR A 236 10.24 -1.19 -8.72
N LEU A 237 10.45 -0.47 -7.61
CA LEU A 237 9.62 -0.62 -6.43
C LEU A 237 8.13 -0.22 -6.65
N PRO A 238 7.80 0.85 -7.40
CA PRO A 238 6.40 1.13 -7.70
C PRO A 238 5.72 0.01 -8.51
N ILE A 239 6.48 -0.64 -9.41
CA ILE A 239 5.99 -1.79 -10.21
C ILE A 239 5.73 -2.98 -9.29
N ILE A 240 6.66 -3.27 -8.35
CA ILE A 240 6.48 -4.32 -7.35
C ILE A 240 5.26 -4.06 -6.47
N ILE A 241 5.04 -2.81 -6.04
CA ILE A 241 3.86 -2.43 -5.26
C ILE A 241 2.58 -2.60 -6.09
N LEU A 242 2.60 -2.23 -7.37
CA LEU A 242 1.47 -2.41 -8.28
C LEU A 242 1.12 -3.91 -8.46
N ILE A 243 2.13 -4.79 -8.58
CA ILE A 243 1.94 -6.24 -8.59
C ILE A 243 1.30 -6.71 -7.28
N GLY A 244 1.77 -6.20 -6.14
CA GLY A 244 1.21 -6.50 -4.82
C GLY A 244 -0.22 -6.01 -4.61
N ALA A 245 -0.64 -4.98 -5.33
CA ALA A 245 -2.00 -4.46 -5.31
C ALA A 245 -2.99 -5.31 -6.11
N LEU A 246 -2.52 -6.23 -6.96
CA LEU A 246 -3.39 -7.15 -7.67
C LEU A 246 -4.08 -8.10 -6.67
N PRO A 247 -5.38 -8.38 -6.84
CA PRO A 247 -6.15 -9.22 -5.91
C PRO A 247 -5.86 -10.72 -6.11
N ILE A 248 -4.58 -11.07 -6.25
CA ILE A 248 -4.07 -12.44 -6.43
C ILE A 248 -3.78 -13.07 -5.07
N THR A 249 -3.13 -12.31 -4.19
CA THR A 249 -2.72 -12.75 -2.85
C THR A 249 -3.11 -11.71 -1.80
N PRO A 250 -3.55 -12.11 -0.59
CA PRO A 250 -3.82 -11.17 0.49
C PRO A 250 -2.60 -10.28 0.78
N GLY A 251 -2.77 -8.96 0.64
CA GLY A 251 -1.71 -7.97 0.91
C GLY A 251 -0.46 -8.09 0.03
N GLY A 252 -0.52 -8.77 -1.11
CA GLY A 252 0.65 -8.99 -1.98
C GLY A 252 1.68 -9.97 -1.41
N LEU A 253 1.32 -10.76 -0.39
CA LEU A 253 2.21 -11.74 0.22
C LEU A 253 2.64 -12.81 -0.79
N GLY A 254 3.93 -13.11 -0.83
CA GLY A 254 4.56 -14.01 -1.80
C GLY A 254 4.85 -13.32 -3.13
N THR A 255 3.87 -12.66 -3.74
CA THR A 255 4.03 -12.02 -5.07
C THR A 255 4.98 -10.83 -5.03
N THR A 256 4.91 -9.99 -3.99
CA THR A 256 5.84 -8.86 -3.82
C THR A 256 7.26 -9.33 -3.49
N GLN A 257 7.42 -10.40 -2.71
CA GLN A 257 8.72 -11.01 -2.42
C GLN A 257 9.35 -11.59 -3.69
N LEU A 258 8.57 -12.33 -4.47
CA LEU A 258 9.02 -12.90 -5.73
C LEU A 258 9.42 -11.81 -6.74
N ALA A 259 8.58 -10.78 -6.90
CA ALA A 259 8.88 -9.66 -7.77
C ALA A 259 10.13 -8.90 -7.29
N ALA A 260 10.28 -8.66 -5.99
CA ALA A 260 11.48 -8.02 -5.46
C ALA A 260 12.76 -8.78 -5.79
N VAL A 261 12.76 -10.11 -5.68
CA VAL A 261 13.90 -10.94 -6.10
C VAL A 261 14.14 -10.79 -7.60
N GLU A 262 13.11 -10.95 -8.43
CA GLU A 262 13.24 -10.88 -9.89
C GLU A 262 13.82 -9.55 -10.38
N PHE A 263 13.32 -8.43 -9.83
CA PHE A 263 13.72 -7.09 -10.25
C PHE A 263 15.07 -6.63 -9.67
N PHE A 264 15.44 -7.06 -8.46
CA PHE A 264 16.62 -6.52 -7.76
C PHE A 264 17.82 -7.46 -7.65
N GLN A 265 17.68 -8.77 -7.93
CA GLN A 265 18.77 -9.75 -7.72
C GLN A 265 20.06 -9.42 -8.47
N ASN A 266 19.96 -8.75 -9.61
CA ASN A 266 21.13 -8.35 -10.43
C ASN A 266 21.73 -6.99 -10.03
N ASP A 267 21.04 -6.22 -9.18
CA ASP A 267 21.43 -4.86 -8.81
C ASP A 267 21.87 -4.74 -7.35
N ILE A 268 21.51 -5.70 -6.49
CA ILE A 268 21.93 -5.69 -5.08
C ILE A 268 23.41 -6.09 -4.95
N GLN A 269 24.14 -5.32 -4.15
CA GLN A 269 25.57 -5.52 -3.90
C GLN A 269 25.85 -5.49 -2.40
N GLY A 270 26.92 -6.15 -1.94
CA GLY A 270 27.32 -6.08 -0.54
C GLY A 270 28.41 -7.10 -0.21
N LYS A 271 29.23 -6.80 0.79
CA LYS A 271 30.39 -7.65 1.15
C LYS A 271 30.00 -9.11 1.44
N ILE A 272 28.83 -9.33 2.04
CA ILE A 272 28.32 -10.68 2.35
C ILE A 272 27.92 -11.47 1.10
N ILE A 273 27.54 -10.77 0.02
CA ILE A 273 27.27 -11.36 -1.29
C ILE A 273 28.60 -11.64 -1.98
N ASP A 274 29.53 -10.67 -1.97
CA ASP A 274 30.84 -10.79 -2.62
C ASP A 274 31.68 -11.93 -2.02
N GLN A 275 31.52 -12.21 -0.74
CA GLN A 275 32.16 -13.32 -0.02
C GLN A 275 31.47 -14.68 -0.26
N GLY A 276 30.36 -14.73 -0.98
CA GLY A 276 29.59 -15.94 -1.25
C GLY A 276 28.89 -16.53 -0.01
N LEU A 277 28.70 -15.74 1.06
CA LEU A 277 28.02 -16.19 2.27
C LEU A 277 26.50 -16.33 2.07
N VAL A 278 25.94 -15.48 1.22
CA VAL A 278 24.51 -15.45 0.87
C VAL A 278 24.35 -15.10 -0.60
N THR A 279 23.33 -15.64 -1.27
CA THR A 279 23.00 -15.20 -2.62
C THR A 279 22.21 -13.88 -2.62
N PRO A 280 22.26 -13.08 -3.69
CA PRO A 280 21.43 -11.89 -3.84
C PRO A 280 19.94 -12.14 -3.59
N ALA A 281 19.44 -13.26 -4.08
CA ALA A 281 18.04 -13.64 -3.97
C ALA A 281 17.64 -14.03 -2.54
N GLU A 282 18.47 -14.81 -1.84
CA GLU A 282 18.25 -15.13 -0.42
C GLU A 282 18.21 -13.85 0.43
N LEU A 283 19.12 -12.90 0.17
CA LEU A 283 19.17 -11.65 0.92
C LEU A 283 17.95 -10.76 0.66
N LEU A 284 17.52 -10.64 -0.61
CA LEU A 284 16.32 -9.91 -0.99
C LEU A 284 15.05 -10.53 -0.38
N LEU A 285 14.98 -11.85 -0.35
CA LEU A 285 13.86 -12.57 0.27
C LEU A 285 13.87 -12.37 1.79
N ALA A 286 15.03 -12.49 2.44
CA ALA A 286 15.19 -12.27 3.87
C ALA A 286 14.80 -10.84 4.28
N MET A 287 15.31 -9.82 3.57
CA MET A 287 15.04 -8.42 3.90
C MET A 287 13.56 -8.05 3.71
N SER A 288 12.92 -8.56 2.66
CA SER A 288 11.53 -8.26 2.36
C SER A 288 10.59 -8.95 3.35
N LEU A 289 10.89 -10.19 3.74
CA LEU A 289 10.15 -10.91 4.79
C LEU A 289 10.33 -10.27 6.16
N ALA A 290 11.56 -9.91 6.54
CA ALA A 290 11.85 -9.23 7.80
C ALA A 290 11.07 -7.91 7.89
N PHE A 291 11.08 -7.11 6.81
CA PHE A 291 10.36 -5.84 6.78
C PHE A 291 8.84 -6.03 6.88
N VAL A 292 8.26 -6.95 6.11
CA VAL A 292 6.81 -7.22 6.16
C VAL A 292 6.40 -7.72 7.55
N PHE A 293 7.15 -8.68 8.11
CA PHE A 293 6.90 -9.20 9.44
C PHE A 293 6.92 -8.09 10.49
N PHE A 294 7.98 -7.27 10.51
CA PHE A 294 8.13 -6.23 11.52
C PHE A 294 7.09 -5.12 11.35
N ASN A 295 6.74 -4.75 10.12
CA ASN A 295 5.65 -3.80 9.85
C ASN A 295 4.29 -4.33 10.36
N TYR A 296 4.01 -5.62 10.17
CA TYR A 296 2.79 -6.25 10.69
C TYR A 296 2.81 -6.36 12.22
N PHE A 297 3.97 -6.65 12.80
CA PHE A 297 4.17 -6.64 14.25
C PHE A 297 3.88 -5.25 14.84
N LEU A 298 4.45 -4.17 14.29
CA LEU A 298 4.17 -2.80 14.74
C LEU A 298 2.68 -2.43 14.61
N LYS A 299 2.03 -2.84 13.52
CA LYS A 299 0.58 -2.67 13.31
C LYS A 299 -0.26 -3.41 14.34
N ALA A 300 0.08 -4.66 14.64
CA ALA A 300 -0.62 -5.47 15.65
C ALA A 300 -0.41 -4.92 17.07
N LEU A 301 0.83 -4.55 17.41
CA LEU A 301 1.19 -3.99 18.71
C LEU A 301 0.48 -2.66 18.97
N SER A 302 0.60 -1.71 18.03
CA SER A 302 -0.06 -0.41 18.13
C SER A 302 -1.59 -0.53 18.11
N GLY A 303 -2.15 -1.40 17.27
CA GLY A 303 -3.58 -1.64 17.23
C GLY A 303 -4.14 -2.19 18.53
N SER A 304 -3.43 -3.13 19.16
CA SER A 304 -3.82 -3.71 20.45
C SER A 304 -3.84 -2.66 21.56
N PHE A 305 -2.82 -1.79 21.61
CA PHE A 305 -2.73 -0.73 22.62
C PHE A 305 -3.85 0.31 22.50
N PHE A 306 -4.22 0.70 21.27
CA PHE A 306 -5.19 1.76 21.03
C PHE A 306 -6.65 1.29 20.86
N LEU A 307 -6.90 -0.02 20.86
CA LEU A 307 -8.25 -0.59 20.67
C LEU A 307 -9.27 -0.05 21.69
N LYS A 308 -8.91 -0.01 22.98
CA LYS A 308 -9.79 0.52 24.03
C LYS A 308 -10.09 2.01 23.84
N LYS A 309 -9.09 2.80 23.48
CA LYS A 309 -9.23 4.26 23.25
C LYS A 309 -10.13 4.54 22.04
N ALA A 310 -9.96 3.82 20.95
CA ALA A 310 -10.82 3.92 19.77
C ALA A 310 -12.27 3.52 20.08
N THR A 311 -12.47 2.45 20.87
CA THR A 311 -13.80 1.99 21.26
C THR A 311 -14.53 2.99 22.15
N ASN A 312 -13.82 3.63 23.09
CA ASN A 312 -14.40 4.65 23.96
C ASN A 312 -14.83 5.89 23.17
N TYR A 313 -14.00 6.36 22.24
CA TYR A 313 -14.37 7.48 21.38
C TYR A 313 -15.57 7.14 20.47
N ALA A 314 -15.71 5.90 20.01
CA ALA A 314 -16.89 5.50 19.22
C ALA A 314 -18.21 5.51 20.02
N LYS A 315 -18.14 5.60 21.36
CA LYS A 315 -19.30 5.63 22.27
C LYS A 315 -19.68 7.04 22.72
N SER A 316 -18.79 8.03 22.57
CA SER A 316 -19.04 9.45 22.86
C SER A 316 -19.75 10.11 21.70
#